data_AF-A0A962C4R6-F1
#
_entry.id   AF-A0A962C4R6-F1
#
_cell.length_a   1.000
_cell.length_b   1.000
_cell.length_c   1.000
_cell.angle_alpha   90.00
_cell.angle_beta   90.00
_cell.angle_gamma   90.00
#
_symmetry.space_group_name_H-M   'P 1'
#
loop_
_entity.id
_entity.type
_entity.pdbx_description
1 polymer ?
#
loop_
_entity_poly.entity_id
_entity_poly.type
_entity_poly.pdbx_seq_one_letter_code
_entity_poly.pdbx_strand_id
1 'polypeptide(L)' 'SRFPVEDYDTLGAMLTAEFGHLPQPGEEIKLAGFLFRVTKGDNRRVQQFAVRIQEA' A
#
# COMPACT_ATOMS: atom_id res chain seq x y z
N SER A 1 -3.80 16.04 6.29
CA SER A 1 -3.91 15.36 4.98
C SER A 1 -4.36 13.92 5.22
N ARG A 2 -5.16 13.29 4.34
CA ARG A 2 -5.66 11.90 4.56
C ARG A 2 -4.59 10.82 4.34
N PHE A 3 -3.44 11.20 3.80
CA PHE A 3 -2.25 10.38 3.68
C PHE A 3 -1.07 11.15 4.27
N PRO A 4 -0.20 10.53 5.08
CA PRO A 4 0.99 11.14 5.65
C PRO A 4 2.12 11.21 4.62
N VAL A 5 1.86 11.85 3.47
CA VAL A 5 2.80 11.91 2.33
C VAL A 5 4.07 12.72 2.61
N GLU A 6 4.10 13.48 3.71
CA GLU A 6 5.26 14.30 4.08
C GLU A 6 6.43 13.45 4.63
N ASP A 7 6.13 12.24 5.13
CA ASP A 7 7.13 11.35 5.74
C ASP A 7 7.72 10.33 4.73
N TYR A 8 7.18 10.26 3.51
CA TYR A 8 7.52 9.20 2.56
C TYR A 8 7.63 9.69 1.12
N ASP A 9 8.72 9.30 0.45
CA ASP A 9 8.97 9.65 -0.95
C ASP A 9 8.11 8.85 -1.95
N THR A 10 7.57 7.71 -1.54
CA THR A 10 6.79 6.82 -2.42
C THR A 10 5.60 6.20 -1.72
N LEU A 11 4.53 5.92 -2.49
CA LEU A 11 3.39 5.15 -2.00
C LEU A 11 3.79 3.76 -1.48
N GLY A 12 4.78 3.12 -2.10
CA GLY A 12 5.26 1.81 -1.66
C GLY A 12 5.87 1.85 -0.27
N ALA A 13 6.68 2.86 0.04
CA ALA A 13 7.27 3.06 1.36
C ALA A 13 6.20 3.35 2.41
N MET A 14 5.28 4.27 2.11
CA MET A 14 4.15 4.60 2.98
C MET A 14 3.29 3.36 3.27
N LEU A 15 2.84 2.64 2.24
CA LEU A 15 2.00 1.45 2.43
C LEU A 15 2.75 0.36 3.19
N THR A 16 4.05 0.16 2.94
CA THR A 16 4.86 -0.80 3.70
C THR A 16 4.93 -0.44 5.19
N ALA A 17 5.04 0.85 5.51
CA ALA A 17 4.99 1.32 6.89
C ALA A 17 3.61 1.06 7.54
N GLU A 18 2.52 1.30 6.81
CA GLU A 18 1.16 1.01 7.27
C GLU A 18 0.87 -0.48 7.43
N PHE A 19 1.46 -1.35 6.60
CA PHE A 19 1.43 -2.81 6.78
C PHE A 19 2.25 -3.26 8.00
N GLY A 20 3.29 -2.51 8.39
CA GLY A 20 4.22 -2.88 9.47
C GLY A 20 5.24 -3.97 9.10
N HIS A 21 5.21 -4.45 7.86
CA HIS A 21 6.16 -5.38 7.27
C HIS A 21 6.16 -5.23 5.75
N LEU A 22 7.10 -5.87 5.06
CA LEU A 22 7.07 -5.96 3.59
C LEU A 22 5.89 -6.85 3.16
N PRO A 23 4.84 -6.31 2.51
CA PRO A 23 3.67 -7.10 2.17
C PRO A 23 3.91 -7.94 0.92
N GLN A 24 3.23 -9.08 0.84
CA GLN A 24 3.33 -10.09 -0.20
C GLN A 24 2.14 -10.06 -1.16
N PRO A 25 2.27 -10.61 -2.39
CA PRO A 25 1.16 -10.72 -3.32
C PRO A 25 -0.08 -11.38 -2.68
N GLY A 26 -1.22 -10.70 -2.80
CA GLY A 26 -2.50 -11.13 -2.22
C GLY A 26 -2.89 -10.37 -0.96
N GLU A 27 -1.95 -9.71 -0.28
CA GLU A 27 -2.26 -8.88 0.89
C GLU A 27 -2.95 -7.57 0.49
N GLU A 28 -3.82 -7.09 1.38
CA GLU A 28 -4.68 -5.92 1.15
C GLU A 28 -4.68 -4.99 2.36
N ILE A 29 -4.72 -3.68 2.12
CA ILE A 29 -4.88 -2.66 3.15
C ILE A 29 -5.85 -1.57 2.69
N LYS A 30 -6.65 -1.06 3.62
CA LYS A 30 -7.58 0.05 3.41
C LYS A 30 -6.99 1.31 3.98
N LEU A 31 -6.83 2.34 3.15
CA LEU A 31 -6.28 3.62 3.57
C LEU A 31 -6.95 4.77 2.81
N ALA A 32 -7.42 5.77 3.56
CA ALA A 32 -8.02 7.00 3.03
C ALA A 32 -9.12 6.80 1.96
N GLY A 33 -9.93 5.75 2.08
CA GLY A 33 -11.03 5.45 1.14
C GLY A 33 -10.60 4.63 -0.09
N PHE A 34 -9.38 4.09 -0.10
CA PHE A 34 -8.90 3.19 -1.14
C PHE A 34 -8.57 1.82 -0.55
N LEU A 35 -8.81 0.78 -1.33
CA LEU A 35 -8.30 -0.57 -1.09
C LEU A 35 -7.08 -0.78 -1.98
N PHE A 36 -5.92 -1.00 -1.37
CA PHE A 36 -4.69 -1.36 -2.03
C PHE A 36 -4.47 -2.86 -1.90
N ARG A 37 -4.30 -3.56 -3.03
CA ARG A 37 -3.92 -4.97 -3.07
C ARG A 37 -2.55 -5.13 -3.69
N VAL A 38 -1.65 -5.85 -3.05
CA VAL A 38 -0.37 -6.23 -3.66
C VAL A 38 -0.65 -7.26 -4.75
N THR A 39 -0.33 -6.93 -5.99
CA THR A 39 -0.48 -7.87 -7.13
C THR A 39 0.84 -8.48 -7.54
N LYS A 40 1.96 -7.80 -7.27
CA LYS A 40 3.30 -8.30 -7.57
C LYS A 40 4.32 -7.74 -6.59
N GLY A 41 5.20 -8.60 -6.10
CA GLY A 41 6.28 -8.29 -5.18
C GLY A 41 7.23 -9.48 -5.04
N ASP A 42 8.35 -9.24 -4.40
CA ASP A 42 9.33 -10.26 -3.99
C ASP A 42 9.75 -10.02 -2.53
N ASN A 43 10.67 -10.83 -2.00
CA ASN A 43 11.14 -10.76 -0.61
C ASN A 43 11.89 -9.46 -0.26
N ARG A 44 12.07 -8.53 -1.21
CA ARG A 44 12.79 -7.27 -1.01
C ARG A 44 11.90 -6.05 -1.24
N ARG A 45 10.91 -6.12 -2.13
CA ARG A 45 10.07 -4.98 -2.48
C ARG A 45 8.70 -5.37 -3.04
N VAL A 46 7.74 -4.47 -2.87
CA VAL A 46 6.53 -4.46 -3.69
C VAL A 46 6.85 -3.85 -5.05
N GLN A 47 6.28 -4.43 -6.11
CA GLN A 47 6.45 -3.95 -7.49
C GLN A 47 5.16 -3.34 -8.03
N GLN A 48 3.99 -3.88 -7.67
CA GLN A 48 2.71 -3.44 -8.20
C GLN A 48 1.59 -3.55 -7.15
N PHE A 49 0.74 -2.53 -7.13
CA PHE A 49 -0.53 -2.54 -6.42
C PHE A 49 -1.69 -2.43 -7.42
N ALA A 50 -2.77 -3.16 -7.19
CA ALA A 50 -4.08 -2.82 -7.72
C ALA A 50 -4.80 -1.93 -6.70
N VAL A 51 -5.42 -0.84 -7.17
CA VAL A 51 -6.09 0.13 -6.31
C VAL A 51 -7.55 0.21 -6.71
N ARG A 52 -8.45 0.16 -5.73
CA ARG A 52 -9.89 0.37 -5.91
C ARG A 52 -10.36 1.48 -4.99
N ILE A 53 -11.29 2.31 -5.47
CA ILE A 53 -12.05 3.19 -4.59
C ILE A 53 -12.95 2.30 -3.73
N GLN A 54 -12.89 2.48 -2.43
CA GLN A 54 -13.85 1.86 -1.55
C GLN A 54 -15.06 2.79 -1.47
N GLU A 55 -16.14 2.43 -2.15
CA GLU A 55 -17.42 3.09 -1.88
C GLU A 55 -17.76 2.88 -0.40
N ALA A 56 -18.23 3.97 0.23
CA ALA A 56 -18.52 4.02 1.66
C ALA A 56 -19.63 3.03 2.05
#